data_AF-A0AA92C2N8-F1
#
_entry.id   AF-A0AA92C2N8-F1
#
_cell.length_a   1.000
_cell.length_b   1.000
_cell.length_c   1.000
_cell.angle_alpha   90.00
_cell.angle_beta   90.00
_cell.angle_gamma   90.00
#
_symmetry.space_group_name_H-M   'P 1'
#
loop_
_entity.id
_entity.type
_entity.pdbx_description
1 polymer ?
#
loop_
_entity_poly.entity_id
_entity_poly.type
_entity_poly.pdbx_seq_one_letter_code
_entity_poly.pdbx_strand_id
1 'polypeptide(L)'
;MLRVTSLLLTLVLLGSCAGRPGADVLQAVNTRATAGKSIAAYVVSTREKEAGKTLAFGAGRADQPNYARFDISIPPDHKKGKIEWPSGKPDAKKDFVVTDRDMLSKDAFKHDLAGILSSGKDVGLFVHGYNYSYQEALFRAAQMAADADINGVPVVFSWPSMADVTGYLADKEAATFSRDALADLLIDLAQKSPRKNVIVFGHSMGAWLVMEALRELRLKGRNDVIAKLQVILAAPDIDTDVFRKQIEVVGRLDPPLTVLVSKDDRALMAASLLAGERSRVGALDVTDPEISKAAKREGVQFVDISELDSSDGFNHDRYAALAALLPKLDEKRRGGGNDLTRAGAFVLDAVGATVSSPFRLASKVVNPN
;
A
#
# COMPACT_ATOMS: atom_id res chain seq x y z
N MET A 1 41.15 18.26 -21.86
CA MET A 1 39.81 18.32 -21.25
C MET A 1 39.03 16.99 -21.34
N LEU A 2 39.70 15.83 -21.28
CA LEU A 2 39.03 14.51 -21.40
C LEU A 2 39.38 13.52 -20.26
N ARG A 3 39.99 14.01 -19.16
CA ARG A 3 40.38 13.19 -18.00
C ARG A 3 39.69 13.57 -16.69
N VAL A 4 38.93 14.66 -16.67
CA VAL A 4 38.20 15.13 -15.47
C VAL A 4 36.75 14.64 -15.46
N THR A 5 36.19 14.28 -16.62
CA THR A 5 34.82 13.76 -16.75
C THR A 5 34.67 12.29 -16.32
N SER A 6 35.73 11.47 -16.38
CA SER A 6 35.67 10.09 -15.88
C SER A 6 35.72 10.00 -14.35
N LEU A 7 36.29 11.00 -13.66
CA LEU A 7 36.41 10.96 -12.19
C LEU A 7 35.10 11.35 -11.48
N LEU A 8 34.28 12.21 -12.11
CA LEU A 8 32.96 12.56 -11.57
C LEU A 8 31.92 11.45 -11.73
N LEU A 9 32.08 10.53 -12.69
CA LEU A 9 31.14 9.43 -12.90
C LEU A 9 31.42 8.23 -11.97
N THR A 10 32.64 8.09 -11.44
CA THR A 10 33.00 7.05 -10.47
C THR A 10 32.77 7.42 -9.01
N LEU A 11 32.57 8.70 -8.66
CA LEU A 11 32.35 9.12 -7.27
C LEU A 11 30.88 9.05 -6.80
N VAL A 12 29.93 8.70 -7.68
CA VAL A 12 28.51 8.51 -7.30
C VAL A 12 28.23 7.08 -6.80
N LEU A 13 29.19 6.15 -6.87
CA LEU A 13 28.99 4.74 -6.54
C LEU A 13 29.56 4.30 -5.18
N LEU A 14 29.99 5.22 -4.31
CA LEU A 14 30.60 4.88 -3.02
C LEU A 14 29.90 5.47 -1.79
N GLY A 15 28.67 5.96 -1.93
CA GLY A 15 27.85 6.45 -0.83
C GLY A 15 26.59 5.61 -0.63
N SER A 16 26.67 4.58 0.23
CA SER A 16 25.57 3.95 0.99
C SER A 16 25.67 2.41 0.97
N CYS A 17 26.52 1.87 1.85
CA CYS A 17 26.27 0.54 2.43
C CYS A 17 25.40 0.66 3.72
N ALA A 18 24.73 1.79 3.89
CA ALA A 18 23.80 2.08 4.98
C ALA A 18 22.58 2.75 4.37
N GLY A 19 21.53 1.99 4.06
CA GLY A 19 20.39 2.58 3.34
C GLY A 19 19.04 1.89 3.51
N ARG A 20 19.01 0.57 3.70
CA ARG A 20 17.75 -0.20 3.84
C ARG A 20 17.86 -1.21 4.98
N PRO A 21 16.76 -1.46 5.71
CA PRO A 21 16.74 -2.41 6.82
C PRO A 21 17.01 -3.84 6.31
N GLY A 22 17.86 -4.60 7.01
CA GLY A 22 18.07 -6.02 6.77
C GLY A 22 17.03 -6.88 7.48
N ALA A 23 17.15 -8.21 7.41
CA ALA A 23 16.25 -9.12 8.15
C ALA A 23 16.45 -9.08 9.68
N ASP A 24 17.51 -8.44 10.15
CA ASP A 24 17.83 -8.25 11.57
C ASP A 24 16.79 -7.40 12.31
N VAL A 25 16.13 -6.45 11.64
CA VAL A 25 15.05 -5.64 12.26
C VAL A 25 13.81 -6.46 12.62
N LEU A 26 13.70 -7.69 12.09
CA LEU A 26 12.60 -8.60 12.38
C LEU A 26 12.84 -9.43 13.65
N GLN A 27 14.02 -9.32 14.28
CA GLN A 27 14.32 -10.03 15.53
C GLN A 27 13.52 -9.42 16.67
N ALA A 28 12.80 -10.27 17.40
CA ALA A 28 12.04 -9.83 18.57
C ALA A 28 12.99 -9.33 19.65
N VAL A 29 12.78 -8.10 20.11
CA VAL A 29 13.50 -7.52 21.25
C VAL A 29 12.62 -7.53 22.49
N ASN A 30 13.18 -7.95 23.62
CA ASN A 30 12.46 -7.93 24.89
C ASN A 30 12.36 -6.49 25.41
N THR A 31 11.15 -5.94 25.36
CA THR A 31 10.85 -4.54 25.70
C THR A 31 9.99 -4.41 26.95
N ARG A 32 10.17 -5.29 27.96
CA ARG A 32 9.41 -5.36 29.24
C ARG A 32 9.10 -4.02 29.96
N ALA A 33 9.61 -2.87 29.51
CA ALA A 33 9.48 -1.56 30.13
C ALA A 33 9.15 -0.37 29.19
N THR A 34 8.72 -0.53 27.93
CA THR A 34 8.44 0.64 27.05
C THR A 34 6.97 0.82 26.70
N ALA A 35 6.41 1.96 27.11
CA ALA A 35 5.00 2.36 27.06
C ALA A 35 4.59 3.04 25.73
N GLY A 36 4.94 2.44 24.59
CA GLY A 36 4.50 2.88 23.26
C GLY A 36 3.21 2.22 22.80
N LYS A 37 2.63 2.67 21.67
CA LYS A 37 1.54 1.97 20.98
C LYS A 37 2.11 0.67 20.40
N SER A 38 1.40 -0.44 20.55
CA SER A 38 1.76 -1.72 19.92
C SER A 38 0.78 -2.05 18.80
N ILE A 39 1.31 -2.44 17.65
CA ILE A 39 0.54 -2.86 16.47
C ILE A 39 0.78 -4.35 16.24
N ALA A 40 -0.27 -5.15 16.40
CA ALA A 40 -0.27 -6.52 15.91
C ALA A 40 -0.55 -6.51 14.40
N ALA A 41 0.40 -7.03 13.61
CA ALA A 41 0.32 -7.13 12.16
C ALA A 41 0.41 -8.60 11.74
N TYR A 42 -0.43 -8.98 10.78
CA TYR A 42 -0.37 -10.31 10.18
C TYR A 42 0.24 -10.23 8.78
N VAL A 43 0.92 -11.28 8.35
CA VAL A 43 1.54 -11.34 7.04
C VAL A 43 1.14 -12.63 6.33
N VAL A 44 0.81 -12.50 5.06
CA VAL A 44 0.68 -13.59 4.10
C VAL A 44 1.71 -13.36 3.01
N SER A 45 2.62 -14.31 2.79
CA SER A 45 3.72 -14.11 1.86
C SER A 45 3.92 -15.27 0.91
N THR A 46 4.04 -14.95 -0.38
CA THR A 46 4.45 -15.89 -1.43
C THR A 46 5.98 -15.91 -1.64
N ARG A 47 6.73 -15.31 -0.72
CA ARG A 47 8.20 -15.35 -0.72
C ARG A 47 8.72 -16.66 -0.16
N GLU A 48 9.80 -17.14 -0.76
CA GLU A 48 10.60 -18.24 -0.24
C GLU A 48 11.28 -17.83 1.08
N LYS A 49 11.32 -18.76 2.04
CA LYS A 49 12.04 -18.57 3.31
C LYS A 49 13.53 -18.64 3.05
N GLU A 50 14.30 -17.77 3.70
CA GLU A 50 15.75 -17.90 3.68
C GLU A 50 16.18 -19.09 4.53
N ALA A 51 16.96 -19.99 3.93
CA ALA A 51 17.46 -21.18 4.62
C ALA A 51 18.27 -20.79 5.87
N GLY A 52 17.98 -21.48 6.99
CA GLY A 52 18.68 -21.28 8.26
C GLY A 52 18.33 -20.01 9.04
N LYS A 53 17.34 -19.21 8.60
CA LYS A 53 16.88 -18.01 9.30
C LYS A 53 15.39 -18.07 9.63
N THR A 54 15.03 -17.75 10.86
CA THR A 54 13.62 -17.69 11.29
C THR A 54 12.97 -16.39 10.83
N LEU A 55 11.82 -16.48 10.15
CA LEU A 55 11.01 -15.34 9.68
C LEU A 55 11.76 -14.35 8.76
N ALA A 56 12.78 -14.83 8.04
CA ALA A 56 13.44 -14.10 6.97
C ALA A 56 12.98 -14.64 5.62
N PHE A 57 12.65 -13.74 4.70
CA PHE A 57 12.09 -14.05 3.39
C PHE A 57 12.87 -13.31 2.31
N GLY A 58 13.25 -14.05 1.27
CA GLY A 58 14.00 -13.51 0.14
C GLY A 58 13.10 -13.02 -0.99
N ALA A 59 13.66 -12.98 -2.19
CA ALA A 59 12.94 -12.71 -3.45
C ALA A 59 12.59 -14.00 -4.22
N GLY A 60 12.87 -15.18 -3.67
CA GLY A 60 12.43 -16.46 -4.22
C GLY A 60 10.92 -16.64 -4.11
N ARG A 61 10.38 -17.55 -4.93
CA ARG A 61 8.94 -17.86 -4.98
C ARG A 61 8.66 -19.10 -4.13
N ALA A 62 7.75 -18.99 -3.17
CA ALA A 62 7.31 -20.15 -2.40
C ALA A 62 6.20 -20.92 -3.12
N ASP A 63 6.23 -22.25 -3.05
CA ASP A 63 5.17 -23.11 -3.60
C ASP A 63 3.82 -22.92 -2.90
N GLN A 64 3.84 -22.53 -1.61
CA GLN A 64 2.66 -22.26 -0.80
C GLN A 64 2.87 -20.98 0.01
N PRO A 65 1.80 -20.19 0.27
CA PRO A 65 1.92 -18.99 1.10
C PRO A 65 2.37 -19.29 2.52
N ASN A 66 3.18 -18.39 3.07
CA ASN A 66 3.63 -18.36 4.44
C ASN A 66 2.78 -17.41 5.26
N TYR A 67 2.48 -17.77 6.50
CA TYR A 67 1.66 -16.98 7.40
C TYR A 67 2.45 -16.63 8.64
N ALA A 68 2.38 -15.37 9.08
CA ALA A 68 3.07 -14.91 10.27
C ALA A 68 2.29 -13.82 11.00
N ARG A 69 2.61 -13.64 12.27
CA ARG A 69 2.20 -12.50 13.09
C ARG A 69 3.42 -11.81 13.67
N PHE A 70 3.35 -10.49 13.76
CA PHE A 70 4.34 -9.64 14.42
C PHE A 70 3.62 -8.67 15.34
N ASP A 71 4.14 -8.49 16.54
CA ASP A 71 3.78 -7.38 17.40
C ASP A 71 4.89 -6.34 17.32
N ILE A 72 4.54 -5.11 16.93
CA ILE A 72 5.47 -4.03 16.60
C ILE A 72 5.24 -2.86 17.55
N SER A 73 6.27 -2.50 18.32
CA SER A 73 6.25 -1.31 19.16
C SER A 73 6.54 -0.07 18.33
N ILE A 74 5.69 0.94 18.49
CA ILE A 74 5.82 2.28 17.90
C ILE A 74 6.40 3.22 18.97
N PRO A 75 7.48 3.97 18.69
CA PRO A 75 8.10 4.84 19.67
C PRO A 75 7.14 5.99 20.07
N PRO A 76 7.15 6.45 21.34
CA PRO A 76 6.25 7.51 21.79
C PRO A 76 6.36 8.83 21.00
N ASP A 77 7.56 9.15 20.52
CA ASP A 77 7.86 10.36 19.76
C ASP A 77 7.79 10.15 18.23
N HIS A 78 7.04 9.13 17.78
CA HIS A 78 6.88 8.79 16.37
C HIS A 78 6.40 9.98 15.52
N LYS A 79 7.07 10.19 14.38
CA LYS A 79 6.70 11.21 13.39
C LYS A 79 5.88 10.59 12.28
N LYS A 80 4.66 11.12 12.10
CA LYS A 80 3.74 10.65 11.05
C LYS A 80 4.41 10.60 9.66
N GLY A 81 4.17 9.52 8.94
CA GLY A 81 4.71 9.23 7.61
C GLY A 81 6.15 8.71 7.59
N LYS A 82 6.86 8.71 8.73
CA LYS A 82 8.26 8.23 8.83
C LYS A 82 8.30 6.86 9.47
N ILE A 83 9.39 6.13 9.25
CA ILE A 83 9.68 4.91 10.01
C ILE A 83 11.01 5.18 10.70
N GLU A 84 11.00 5.22 12.03
CA GLU A 84 12.20 5.36 12.83
C GLU A 84 12.94 4.02 12.86
N TRP A 85 13.88 3.84 11.93
CA TRP A 85 14.70 2.63 11.83
C TRP A 85 15.83 2.62 12.86
N PRO A 86 16.15 1.46 13.46
CA PRO A 86 17.29 1.34 14.35
C PRO A 86 18.60 1.57 13.57
N SER A 87 19.46 2.45 14.09
CA SER A 87 20.82 2.70 13.57
C SER A 87 21.89 1.86 14.28
N GLY A 88 21.47 1.00 15.21
CA GLY A 88 22.32 0.15 16.04
C GLY A 88 21.46 -0.85 16.80
N LYS A 89 21.75 -1.07 18.10
CA LYS A 89 20.89 -1.92 18.94
C LYS A 89 19.47 -1.33 19.01
N PRO A 90 18.41 -2.08 18.65
CA PRO A 90 17.05 -1.54 18.62
C PRO A 90 16.60 -1.03 20.00
N ASP A 91 15.97 0.14 20.02
CA ASP A 91 15.41 0.79 21.21
C ASP A 91 13.94 1.19 20.96
N ALA A 92 13.00 0.51 21.61
CA ALA A 92 11.56 0.77 21.46
C ALA A 92 11.11 2.18 21.86
N LYS A 93 11.96 2.97 22.54
CA LYS A 93 11.67 4.39 22.82
C LYS A 93 11.93 5.30 21.62
N LYS A 94 12.75 4.85 20.67
CA LYS A 94 13.23 5.65 19.54
C LYS A 94 12.87 5.05 18.19
N ASP A 95 12.81 3.72 18.12
CA ASP A 95 12.71 2.96 16.89
C ASP A 95 11.41 2.17 16.84
N PHE A 96 10.97 1.87 15.61
CA PHE A 96 10.04 0.78 15.38
C PHE A 96 10.76 -0.54 15.63
N VAL A 97 10.20 -1.37 16.53
CA VAL A 97 10.83 -2.65 16.86
C VAL A 97 9.81 -3.78 16.92
N VAL A 98 10.20 -4.95 16.44
CA VAL A 98 9.44 -6.19 16.67
C VAL A 98 9.63 -6.59 18.13
N THR A 99 8.54 -6.72 18.88
CA THR A 99 8.57 -7.17 20.28
C THR A 99 8.17 -8.63 20.43
N ASP A 100 7.35 -9.14 19.50
CA ASP A 100 7.00 -10.55 19.42
C ASP A 100 6.76 -10.97 17.97
N ARG A 101 6.93 -12.26 17.66
CA ARG A 101 6.73 -12.79 16.32
C ARG A 101 6.49 -14.29 16.30
N ASP A 102 5.58 -14.72 15.43
CA ASP A 102 5.21 -16.13 15.28
C ASP A 102 5.00 -16.51 13.81
N MET A 103 5.48 -17.70 13.44
CA MET A 103 5.01 -18.38 12.24
C MET A 103 3.65 -19.03 12.54
N LEU A 104 2.68 -18.83 11.66
CA LEU A 104 1.35 -19.39 11.79
C LEU A 104 1.12 -20.49 10.75
N SER A 105 0.24 -21.43 11.07
CA SER A 105 -0.43 -22.22 10.04
C SER A 105 -1.52 -21.37 9.37
N LYS A 106 -1.96 -21.78 8.17
CA LYS A 106 -3.11 -21.14 7.50
C LYS A 106 -4.35 -21.13 8.39
N ASP A 107 -4.61 -22.23 9.10
CA ASP A 107 -5.78 -22.35 9.98
C ASP A 107 -5.69 -21.43 11.21
N ALA A 108 -4.52 -21.31 11.82
CA ALA A 108 -4.29 -20.38 12.93
C ALA A 108 -4.51 -18.93 12.47
N PHE A 109 -3.94 -18.55 11.32
CA PHE A 109 -4.16 -17.23 10.71
C PHE A 109 -5.65 -16.96 10.45
N LYS A 110 -6.37 -17.91 9.85
CA LYS A 110 -7.81 -17.77 9.58
C LYS A 110 -8.65 -17.69 10.85
N HIS A 111 -8.27 -18.42 11.88
CA HIS A 111 -8.93 -18.37 13.18
C HIS A 111 -8.76 -16.99 13.84
N ASP A 112 -7.54 -16.47 13.88
CA ASP A 112 -7.24 -15.17 14.49
C ASP A 112 -7.96 -14.02 13.77
N LEU A 113 -7.93 -13.99 12.44
CA LEU A 113 -8.64 -12.97 11.67
C LEU A 113 -10.16 -13.08 11.78
N ALA A 114 -10.72 -14.28 11.93
CA ALA A 114 -12.14 -14.43 12.21
C ALA A 114 -12.52 -13.82 13.57
N GLY A 115 -11.69 -14.00 14.59
CA GLY A 115 -11.84 -13.34 15.89
C GLY A 115 -11.83 -11.82 15.77
N ILE A 116 -10.86 -11.27 15.03
CA ILE A 116 -10.74 -9.81 14.80
C ILE A 116 -11.97 -9.27 14.08
N LEU A 117 -12.36 -9.87 12.95
CA LEU A 117 -13.48 -9.40 12.13
C LEU A 117 -14.82 -9.52 12.87
N SER A 118 -15.01 -10.58 13.66
CA SER A 118 -16.22 -10.78 14.47
C SER A 118 -16.32 -9.81 15.66
N SER A 119 -15.19 -9.32 16.18
CA SER A 119 -15.15 -8.26 17.20
C SER A 119 -15.58 -6.89 16.68
N GLY A 120 -15.85 -6.77 15.37
CA GLY A 120 -16.26 -5.53 14.73
C GLY A 120 -15.09 -4.62 14.36
N LYS A 121 -13.83 -5.07 14.47
CA LYS A 121 -12.67 -4.36 13.92
C LYS A 121 -12.59 -4.50 12.41
N ASP A 122 -11.97 -3.51 11.77
CA ASP A 122 -11.67 -3.56 10.34
C ASP A 122 -10.33 -4.31 10.10
N VAL A 123 -10.15 -4.84 8.90
CA VAL A 123 -8.87 -5.37 8.42
C VAL A 123 -8.39 -4.50 7.28
N GLY A 124 -7.17 -3.97 7.41
CA GLY A 124 -6.48 -3.24 6.34
C GLY A 124 -5.46 -4.14 5.68
N LEU A 125 -5.78 -4.67 4.49
CA LEU A 125 -4.86 -5.46 3.68
C LEU A 125 -3.96 -4.54 2.85
N PHE A 126 -2.68 -4.48 3.17
CA PHE A 126 -1.65 -3.76 2.42
C PHE A 126 -0.93 -4.69 1.45
N VAL A 127 -0.96 -4.35 0.16
CA VAL A 127 -0.23 -5.02 -0.92
C VAL A 127 0.87 -4.07 -1.42
N HIS A 128 2.12 -4.37 -1.06
CA HIS A 128 3.25 -3.47 -1.34
C HIS A 128 3.57 -3.35 -2.83
N GLY A 129 4.31 -2.31 -3.18
CA GLY A 129 4.77 -2.03 -4.55
C GLY A 129 6.06 -2.75 -4.94
N TYR A 130 6.58 -2.33 -6.10
CA TYR A 130 7.90 -2.67 -6.63
C TYR A 130 9.04 -2.25 -5.70
N ASN A 131 10.17 -2.97 -5.73
CA ASN A 131 11.37 -2.63 -4.98
C ASN A 131 11.11 -2.57 -3.45
N TYR A 132 10.39 -3.55 -2.93
CA TYR A 132 10.12 -3.69 -1.49
C TYR A 132 10.72 -4.99 -0.94
N SER A 133 11.44 -4.90 0.17
CA SER A 133 11.76 -6.08 0.99
C SER A 133 10.56 -6.49 1.85
N TYR A 134 10.64 -7.68 2.44
CA TYR A 134 9.63 -8.19 3.36
C TYR A 134 9.46 -7.27 4.59
N GLN A 135 10.56 -6.87 5.21
CA GLN A 135 10.56 -5.98 6.39
C GLN A 135 10.02 -4.59 6.05
N GLU A 136 10.40 -3.98 4.93
CA GLU A 136 9.86 -2.67 4.56
C GLU A 136 8.35 -2.71 4.37
N ALA A 137 7.82 -3.78 3.77
CA ALA A 137 6.37 -3.95 3.63
C ALA A 137 5.67 -4.07 4.99
N LEU A 138 6.23 -4.85 5.91
CA LEU A 138 5.71 -5.01 7.28
C LEU A 138 5.67 -3.69 8.05
N PHE A 139 6.83 -3.02 8.15
CA PHE A 139 6.96 -1.79 8.93
C PHE A 139 6.18 -0.64 8.30
N ARG A 140 6.07 -0.58 6.95
CA ARG A 140 5.22 0.41 6.28
C ARG A 140 3.75 0.22 6.64
N ALA A 141 3.24 -1.01 6.64
CA ALA A 141 1.86 -1.28 7.05
C ALA A 141 1.63 -0.94 8.53
N ALA A 142 2.59 -1.24 9.41
CA ALA A 142 2.52 -0.88 10.82
C ALA A 142 2.50 0.64 11.04
N GLN A 143 3.35 1.38 10.32
CA GLN A 143 3.37 2.85 10.32
C GLN A 143 2.05 3.43 9.84
N MET A 144 1.51 2.94 8.72
CA MET A 144 0.21 3.39 8.22
C MET A 144 -0.92 3.12 9.21
N ALA A 145 -0.92 1.94 9.86
CA ALA A 145 -1.91 1.60 10.89
C ALA A 145 -1.78 2.48 12.15
N ALA A 146 -0.55 2.81 12.56
CA ALA A 146 -0.30 3.71 13.67
C ALA A 146 -0.83 5.12 13.37
N ASP A 147 -0.54 5.65 12.17
CA ASP A 147 -0.84 7.01 11.75
C ASP A 147 -2.29 7.27 11.37
N ALA A 148 -2.93 6.28 10.75
CA ALA A 148 -4.34 6.35 10.40
C ALA A 148 -5.24 6.32 11.64
N ASP A 149 -4.70 5.92 12.80
CA ASP A 149 -5.41 5.75 14.08
C ASP A 149 -6.75 5.00 13.95
N ILE A 150 -6.85 4.13 12.93
CA ILE A 150 -8.04 3.35 12.66
C ILE A 150 -8.10 2.19 13.65
N ASN A 151 -9.31 1.87 14.11
CA ASN A 151 -9.59 0.67 14.90
C ASN A 151 -9.61 -0.57 13.98
N GLY A 152 -8.46 -0.84 13.35
CA GLY A 152 -8.28 -1.93 12.40
C GLY A 152 -6.96 -2.65 12.59
N VAL A 153 -6.88 -3.87 12.07
CA VAL A 153 -5.67 -4.71 12.12
C VAL A 153 -5.01 -4.74 10.73
N PRO A 154 -3.73 -4.36 10.61
CA PRO A 154 -3.03 -4.46 9.35
C PRO A 154 -2.71 -5.93 9.01
N VAL A 155 -3.04 -6.31 7.77
CA VAL A 155 -2.59 -7.54 7.13
C VAL A 155 -1.71 -7.16 5.96
N VAL A 156 -0.55 -7.78 5.80
CA VAL A 156 0.38 -7.50 4.71
C VAL A 156 0.38 -8.68 3.75
N PHE A 157 0.13 -8.42 2.47
CA PHE A 157 0.43 -9.38 1.42
C PHE A 157 1.82 -9.08 0.85
N SER A 158 2.80 -9.93 1.17
CA SER A 158 4.18 -9.75 0.73
C SER A 158 4.54 -10.71 -0.40
N TRP A 159 4.59 -10.20 -1.62
CA TRP A 159 4.97 -10.94 -2.82
C TRP A 159 6.47 -10.79 -3.12
N PRO A 160 7.10 -11.71 -3.89
CA PRO A 160 8.56 -11.79 -4.02
C PRO A 160 9.17 -10.74 -4.94
N SER A 161 9.04 -9.46 -4.54
CA SER A 161 9.84 -8.38 -5.08
C SER A 161 11.31 -8.58 -4.75
N MET A 162 12.17 -8.30 -5.73
CA MET A 162 13.63 -8.34 -5.63
C MET A 162 14.21 -7.33 -4.63
N ALA A 163 13.41 -6.32 -4.21
CA ALA A 163 13.91 -5.18 -3.46
C ALA A 163 15.11 -4.50 -4.16
N ASP A 164 15.09 -4.47 -5.49
CA ASP A 164 16.14 -3.88 -6.33
C ASP A 164 15.51 -3.03 -7.44
N VAL A 165 16.08 -1.85 -7.69
CA VAL A 165 15.64 -0.89 -8.73
C VAL A 165 15.89 -1.36 -10.17
N THR A 166 16.67 -2.41 -10.37
CA THR A 166 16.86 -3.09 -11.66
C THR A 166 15.89 -4.25 -11.86
N GLY A 167 15.16 -4.66 -10.82
CA GLY A 167 14.30 -5.84 -10.81
C GLY A 167 12.95 -5.66 -11.50
N TYR A 168 12.66 -4.54 -12.15
CA TYR A 168 11.31 -4.17 -12.60
C TYR A 168 10.55 -5.27 -13.35
N LEU A 169 11.18 -5.90 -14.33
CA LEU A 169 10.55 -6.98 -15.10
C LEU A 169 10.38 -8.27 -14.27
N ALA A 170 11.38 -8.63 -13.47
CA ALA A 170 11.30 -9.79 -12.60
C ALA A 170 10.20 -9.63 -11.54
N ASP A 171 10.06 -8.43 -10.99
CA ASP A 171 9.02 -8.06 -10.05
C ASP A 171 7.62 -8.12 -10.68
N LYS A 172 7.47 -7.75 -11.94
CA LYS A 172 6.18 -7.88 -12.66
C LYS A 172 5.75 -9.34 -12.81
N GLU A 173 6.69 -10.23 -13.11
CA GLU A 173 6.43 -11.68 -13.16
C GLU A 173 6.16 -12.25 -11.76
N ALA A 174 6.87 -11.78 -10.73
CA ALA A 174 6.69 -12.19 -9.34
C ALA A 174 5.34 -11.74 -8.74
N ALA A 175 4.90 -10.52 -9.07
CA ALA A 175 3.58 -10.02 -8.76
C ALA A 175 2.52 -10.92 -9.42
N THR A 176 2.64 -11.16 -10.73
CA THR A 176 1.71 -12.02 -11.48
C THR A 176 1.66 -13.46 -10.92
N PHE A 177 2.81 -14.03 -10.55
CA PHE A 177 2.90 -15.33 -9.86
C PHE A 177 2.07 -15.37 -8.56
N SER A 178 1.95 -14.24 -7.86
CA SER A 178 1.29 -14.16 -6.56
C SER A 178 -0.21 -13.87 -6.65
N ARG A 179 -0.78 -13.75 -7.87
CA ARG A 179 -2.17 -13.37 -8.11
C ARG A 179 -3.16 -14.29 -7.39
N ASP A 180 -3.06 -15.58 -7.67
CA ASP A 180 -4.03 -16.57 -7.19
C ASP A 180 -3.99 -16.64 -5.65
N ALA A 181 -2.80 -16.51 -5.05
CA ALA A 181 -2.64 -16.45 -3.59
C ALA A 181 -3.28 -15.19 -2.97
N LEU A 182 -3.22 -14.04 -3.65
CA LEU A 182 -3.92 -12.83 -3.20
C LEU A 182 -5.44 -13.01 -3.32
N ALA A 183 -5.93 -13.59 -4.43
CA ALA A 183 -7.36 -13.88 -4.60
C ALA A 183 -7.88 -14.81 -3.49
N ASP A 184 -7.13 -15.86 -3.14
CA ASP A 184 -7.46 -16.77 -2.05
C ASP A 184 -7.46 -16.08 -0.68
N LEU A 185 -6.50 -15.17 -0.43
CA LEU A 185 -6.52 -14.36 0.78
C LEU A 185 -7.77 -13.48 0.87
N LEU A 186 -8.16 -12.82 -0.22
CA LEU A 186 -9.38 -12.00 -0.26
C LEU A 186 -10.63 -12.84 0.03
N ILE A 187 -10.67 -14.09 -0.46
CA ILE A 187 -11.73 -15.05 -0.14
C ILE A 187 -11.75 -15.34 1.37
N ASP A 188 -10.60 -15.68 1.95
CA ASP A 188 -10.47 -16.02 3.37
C ASP A 188 -10.90 -14.84 4.27
N LEU A 189 -10.52 -13.61 3.92
CA LEU A 189 -10.90 -12.40 4.64
C LEU A 189 -12.41 -12.12 4.54
N ALA A 190 -12.97 -12.18 3.34
CA ALA A 190 -14.38 -11.84 3.11
C ALA A 190 -15.34 -12.85 3.75
N GLN A 191 -15.01 -14.15 3.73
CA GLN A 191 -15.85 -15.21 4.33
C GLN A 191 -16.04 -15.05 5.84
N LYS A 192 -15.04 -14.49 6.52
CA LYS A 192 -15.07 -14.27 7.97
C LYS A 192 -15.67 -12.92 8.37
N SER A 193 -16.03 -12.12 7.37
CA SER A 193 -16.48 -10.77 7.58
C SER A 193 -18.02 -10.65 7.65
N PRO A 194 -18.58 -10.20 8.79
CA PRO A 194 -20.02 -9.97 8.88
C PRO A 194 -20.49 -8.77 8.04
N ARG A 195 -19.61 -7.79 7.74
CA ARG A 195 -19.96 -6.51 7.10
C ARG A 195 -18.91 -6.07 6.07
N LYS A 196 -19.01 -4.88 5.48
CA LYS A 196 -17.91 -4.35 4.64
C LYS A 196 -16.81 -3.79 5.55
N ASN A 197 -15.88 -4.63 5.99
CA ASN A 197 -14.79 -4.24 6.91
C ASN A 197 -13.41 -4.69 6.44
N VAL A 198 -13.27 -5.08 5.17
CA VAL A 198 -11.98 -5.44 4.55
C VAL A 198 -11.59 -4.31 3.60
N ILE A 199 -10.58 -3.55 3.97
CA ILE A 199 -10.01 -2.47 3.17
C ILE A 199 -8.77 -3.02 2.47
N VAL A 200 -8.78 -3.05 1.14
CA VAL A 200 -7.66 -3.52 0.32
C VAL A 200 -6.92 -2.31 -0.22
N PHE A 201 -5.66 -2.16 0.16
CA PHE A 201 -4.78 -1.07 -0.24
C PHE A 201 -3.62 -1.61 -1.08
N GLY A 202 -3.63 -1.36 -2.38
CA GLY A 202 -2.54 -1.75 -3.29
C GLY A 202 -1.69 -0.54 -3.68
N HIS A 203 -0.37 -0.60 -3.50
CA HIS A 203 0.55 0.46 -3.91
C HIS A 203 1.30 0.08 -5.19
N SER A 204 1.42 1.00 -6.17
CA SER A 204 2.30 0.83 -7.33
C SER A 204 2.02 -0.47 -8.10
N MET A 205 3.02 -1.33 -8.29
CA MET A 205 2.87 -2.66 -8.87
C MET A 205 2.00 -3.62 -8.02
N GLY A 206 1.86 -3.36 -6.71
CA GLY A 206 0.86 -4.04 -5.86
C GLY A 206 -0.58 -3.68 -6.24
N ALA A 207 -0.82 -2.48 -6.78
CA ALA A 207 -2.13 -2.11 -7.31
C ALA A 207 -2.49 -2.91 -8.57
N TRP A 208 -1.51 -3.18 -9.43
CA TRP A 208 -1.67 -4.12 -10.55
C TRP A 208 -2.12 -5.49 -10.01
N LEU A 209 -1.38 -6.02 -9.04
CA LEU A 209 -1.70 -7.32 -8.44
C LEU A 209 -3.12 -7.38 -7.83
N VAL A 210 -3.54 -6.32 -7.14
CA VAL A 210 -4.91 -6.20 -6.60
C VAL A 210 -5.96 -6.26 -7.73
N MET A 211 -5.75 -5.52 -8.82
CA MET A 211 -6.69 -5.51 -9.95
C MET A 211 -6.80 -6.90 -10.61
N GLU A 212 -5.71 -7.64 -10.72
CA GLU A 212 -5.79 -9.03 -11.20
C GLU A 212 -6.55 -9.96 -10.26
N ALA A 213 -6.32 -9.85 -8.96
CA ALA A 213 -7.03 -10.67 -7.99
C ALA A 213 -8.54 -10.39 -8.07
N LEU A 214 -8.95 -9.12 -8.19
CA LEU A 214 -10.36 -8.75 -8.38
C LEU A 214 -10.94 -9.28 -9.70
N ARG A 215 -10.15 -9.21 -10.79
CA ARG A 215 -10.53 -9.76 -12.09
C ARG A 215 -10.75 -11.26 -12.02
N GLU A 216 -9.85 -11.98 -11.36
CA GLU A 216 -9.97 -13.42 -11.13
C GLU A 216 -11.21 -13.77 -10.29
N LEU A 217 -11.48 -13.01 -9.22
CA LEU A 217 -12.67 -13.20 -8.39
C LEU A 217 -13.97 -13.01 -9.19
N ARG A 218 -14.04 -12.00 -10.07
CA ARG A 218 -15.21 -11.82 -10.96
C ARG A 218 -15.37 -12.99 -11.91
N LEU A 219 -14.29 -13.44 -12.54
CA LEU A 219 -14.34 -14.57 -13.48
C LEU A 219 -14.75 -15.88 -12.78
N LYS A 220 -14.39 -16.05 -11.51
CA LYS A 220 -14.84 -17.17 -10.65
C LYS A 220 -16.25 -16.99 -10.07
N GLY A 221 -16.95 -15.90 -10.39
CA GLY A 221 -18.29 -15.60 -9.87
C GLY A 221 -18.34 -15.23 -8.38
N ARG A 222 -17.20 -14.86 -7.77
CA ARG A 222 -17.09 -14.51 -6.34
C ARG A 222 -17.53 -13.07 -6.03
N ASN A 223 -18.75 -12.75 -6.47
CA ASN A 223 -19.39 -11.46 -6.19
C ASN A 223 -19.66 -11.28 -4.68
N ASP A 224 -19.85 -12.38 -3.95
CA ASP A 224 -19.98 -12.42 -2.49
C ASP A 224 -18.73 -11.85 -1.78
N VAL A 225 -17.54 -12.14 -2.32
CA VAL A 225 -16.25 -11.64 -1.80
C VAL A 225 -16.12 -10.17 -2.12
N ILE A 226 -16.27 -9.80 -3.38
CA ILE A 226 -16.08 -8.42 -3.86
C ILE A 226 -17.01 -7.45 -3.14
N ALA A 227 -18.24 -7.84 -2.84
CA ALA A 227 -19.20 -7.03 -2.11
C ALA A 227 -18.78 -6.68 -0.67
N LYS A 228 -17.77 -7.35 -0.11
CA LYS A 228 -17.22 -7.11 1.24
C LYS A 228 -15.98 -6.20 1.23
N LEU A 229 -15.45 -5.89 0.05
CA LEU A 229 -14.19 -5.16 -0.09
C LEU A 229 -14.43 -3.67 -0.31
N GLN A 230 -13.62 -2.84 0.35
CA GLN A 230 -13.34 -1.47 -0.06
C GLN A 230 -11.94 -1.44 -0.65
N VAL A 231 -11.78 -0.99 -1.90
CA VAL A 231 -10.50 -1.08 -2.61
C VAL A 231 -9.94 0.32 -2.88
N ILE A 232 -8.68 0.51 -2.49
CA ILE A 232 -7.90 1.73 -2.67
C ILE A 232 -6.60 1.36 -3.39
N LEU A 233 -6.32 2.02 -4.51
CA LEU A 233 -5.09 1.85 -5.26
C LEU A 233 -4.27 3.14 -5.18
N ALA A 234 -3.04 3.07 -4.70
CA ALA A 234 -2.17 4.23 -4.54
C ALA A 234 -1.04 4.24 -5.58
N ALA A 235 -0.93 5.35 -6.31
CA ALA A 235 0.03 5.54 -7.39
C ALA A 235 0.16 4.31 -8.31
N PRO A 236 -0.93 3.79 -8.91
CA PRO A 236 -0.88 2.49 -9.58
C PRO A 236 0.05 2.49 -10.80
N ASP A 237 1.02 1.57 -10.79
CA ASP A 237 1.84 1.28 -11.97
C ASP A 237 1.10 0.30 -12.87
N ILE A 238 0.04 0.80 -13.50
CA ILE A 238 -0.77 0.08 -14.47
C ILE A 238 -0.85 0.94 -15.72
N ASP A 239 -0.61 0.31 -16.87
CA ASP A 239 -0.92 0.94 -18.16
C ASP A 239 -2.42 1.32 -18.21
N THR A 240 -2.73 2.51 -18.72
CA THR A 240 -4.11 3.03 -18.73
C THR A 240 -5.10 2.18 -19.54
N ASP A 241 -4.68 1.58 -20.65
CA ASP A 241 -5.53 0.68 -21.45
C ASP A 241 -5.73 -0.66 -20.75
N VAL A 242 -4.68 -1.18 -20.13
CA VAL A 242 -4.74 -2.38 -19.30
C VAL A 242 -5.71 -2.18 -18.13
N PHE A 243 -5.62 -1.04 -17.43
CA PHE A 243 -6.55 -0.70 -16.35
C PHE A 243 -8.00 -0.60 -16.84
N ARG A 244 -8.23 0.05 -17.97
CA ARG A 244 -9.57 0.10 -18.58
C ARG A 244 -10.13 -1.30 -18.84
N LYS A 245 -9.31 -2.21 -19.39
CA LYS A 245 -9.73 -3.61 -19.61
C LYS A 245 -9.95 -4.40 -18.32
N GLN A 246 -9.19 -4.12 -17.26
CA GLN A 246 -9.49 -4.71 -15.96
C GLN A 246 -10.83 -4.21 -15.42
N ILE A 247 -11.10 -2.91 -15.50
CA ILE A 247 -12.35 -2.31 -15.01
C ILE A 247 -13.57 -2.85 -15.78
N GLU A 248 -13.46 -3.05 -17.10
CA GLU A 248 -14.51 -3.69 -17.89
C GLU A 248 -14.90 -5.08 -17.34
N VAL A 249 -13.95 -5.84 -16.79
CA VAL A 249 -14.20 -7.17 -16.19
C VAL A 249 -14.57 -7.09 -14.71
N VAL A 250 -13.87 -6.25 -13.93
CA VAL A 250 -14.08 -6.05 -12.50
C VAL A 250 -15.46 -5.44 -12.23
N GLY A 251 -15.93 -4.57 -13.14
CA GLY A 251 -17.18 -3.85 -13.01
C GLY A 251 -17.18 -2.86 -11.85
N ARG A 252 -18.36 -2.27 -11.58
CA ARG A 252 -18.53 -1.30 -10.49
C ARG A 252 -18.40 -1.96 -9.12
N LEU A 253 -17.71 -1.27 -8.21
CA LEU A 253 -17.63 -1.61 -6.80
C LEU A 253 -18.54 -0.70 -5.96
N ASP A 254 -18.95 -1.18 -4.79
CA ASP A 254 -19.68 -0.40 -3.80
C ASP A 254 -19.04 -0.59 -2.42
N PRO A 255 -18.35 0.43 -1.85
CA PRO A 255 -18.13 1.75 -2.42
C PRO A 255 -17.27 1.71 -3.71
N PRO A 256 -17.27 2.79 -4.52
CA PRO A 256 -16.44 2.90 -5.72
C PRO A 256 -14.96 2.56 -5.46
N LEU A 257 -14.29 2.00 -6.47
CA LEU A 257 -12.83 1.83 -6.46
C LEU A 257 -12.17 3.21 -6.33
N THR A 258 -11.36 3.42 -5.28
CA THR A 258 -10.60 4.66 -5.11
C THR A 258 -9.20 4.51 -5.71
N VAL A 259 -8.79 5.47 -6.53
CA VAL A 259 -7.48 5.55 -7.16
C VAL A 259 -6.83 6.86 -6.74
N LEU A 260 -5.76 6.76 -5.95
CA LEU A 260 -4.94 7.90 -5.54
C LEU A 260 -3.87 8.13 -6.60
N VAL A 261 -3.86 9.33 -7.16
CA VAL A 261 -2.93 9.69 -8.25
C VAL A 261 -2.07 10.87 -7.85
N SER A 262 -0.93 10.97 -8.52
CA SER A 262 0.00 12.07 -8.38
C SER A 262 0.64 12.35 -9.73
N LYS A 263 0.31 13.49 -10.33
CA LYS A 263 0.71 13.80 -11.72
C LYS A 263 2.21 14.03 -11.91
N ASP A 264 2.91 14.39 -10.84
CA ASP A 264 4.35 14.62 -10.76
C ASP A 264 5.11 13.45 -10.12
N ASP A 265 4.54 12.23 -10.16
CA ASP A 265 5.18 11.00 -9.68
C ASP A 265 6.34 10.59 -10.60
N ARG A 266 7.56 10.77 -10.12
CA ARG A 266 8.79 10.53 -10.87
C ARG A 266 9.09 9.04 -11.05
N ALA A 267 8.63 8.19 -10.14
CA ALA A 267 8.79 6.73 -10.29
C ALA A 267 7.90 6.22 -11.43
N LEU A 268 6.66 6.71 -11.52
CA LEU A 268 5.77 6.35 -12.62
C LEU A 268 6.19 6.93 -13.97
N MET A 269 6.82 8.11 -13.98
CA MET A 269 7.48 8.63 -15.19
C MET A 269 8.58 7.68 -15.68
N ALA A 270 9.44 7.19 -14.77
CA ALA A 270 10.46 6.20 -15.13
C ALA A 270 9.84 4.87 -15.59
N ALA A 271 8.79 4.39 -14.91
CA ALA A 271 8.07 3.18 -15.29
C ALA A 271 7.39 3.30 -16.67
N SER A 272 6.89 4.49 -17.02
CA SER A 272 6.37 4.80 -18.36
C SER A 272 7.46 4.63 -19.42
N LEU A 273 8.65 5.22 -19.21
CA LEU A 273 9.79 5.10 -20.13
C LEU A 273 10.20 3.63 -20.33
N LEU A 274 10.32 2.86 -19.25
CA LEU A 274 10.68 1.43 -19.32
C LEU A 274 9.66 0.57 -20.06
N ALA A 275 8.39 1.00 -20.11
CA ALA A 275 7.31 0.29 -20.80
C ALA A 275 6.94 0.89 -22.16
N GLY A 276 7.85 1.65 -22.78
CA GLY A 276 7.65 2.21 -24.11
C GLY A 276 6.72 3.43 -24.12
N GLU A 277 6.92 4.34 -23.16
CA GLU A 277 6.27 5.66 -23.05
C GLU A 277 4.74 5.58 -22.89
N ARG A 278 4.27 4.53 -22.22
CA ARG A 278 2.86 4.31 -21.96
C ARG A 278 2.40 5.00 -20.68
N SER A 279 1.29 5.73 -20.77
CA SER A 279 0.69 6.43 -19.63
C SER A 279 0.33 5.46 -18.49
N ARG A 280 0.63 5.88 -17.26
CA ARG A 280 0.38 5.12 -16.03
C ARG A 280 -0.78 5.71 -15.27
N VAL A 281 -1.69 4.87 -14.80
CA VAL A 281 -2.90 5.29 -14.07
C VAL A 281 -2.58 6.19 -12.88
N GLY A 282 -1.52 5.87 -12.13
CA GLY A 282 -1.11 6.67 -10.98
C GLY A 282 -0.59 8.07 -11.29
N ALA A 283 -0.26 8.36 -12.55
CA ALA A 283 0.24 9.66 -12.99
C ALA A 283 -0.79 10.45 -13.82
N LEU A 284 -2.05 10.01 -13.85
CA LEU A 284 -3.11 10.69 -14.58
C LEU A 284 -3.40 12.08 -13.99
N ASP A 285 -3.57 13.07 -14.87
CA ASP A 285 -4.09 14.38 -14.49
C ASP A 285 -5.63 14.33 -14.42
N VAL A 286 -6.16 14.41 -13.21
CA VAL A 286 -7.62 14.34 -12.95
C VAL A 286 -8.35 15.62 -13.35
N THR A 287 -7.62 16.70 -13.64
CA THR A 287 -8.19 17.95 -14.14
C THR A 287 -8.56 17.88 -15.62
N ASP A 288 -8.08 16.85 -16.34
CA ASP A 288 -8.55 16.52 -17.69
C ASP A 288 -10.05 16.13 -17.66
N PRO A 289 -10.91 16.85 -18.40
CA PRO A 289 -12.33 16.55 -18.49
C PRO A 289 -12.65 15.11 -18.94
N GLU A 290 -11.81 14.50 -19.79
CA GLU A 290 -12.04 13.15 -20.29
C GLU A 290 -11.78 12.10 -19.21
N ILE A 291 -10.75 12.30 -18.36
CA ILE A 291 -10.50 11.46 -17.18
C ILE A 291 -11.66 11.58 -16.19
N SER A 292 -12.14 12.79 -15.92
CA SER A 292 -13.28 13.03 -15.00
C SER A 292 -14.58 12.39 -15.51
N LYS A 293 -14.86 12.46 -16.82
CA LYS A 293 -16.01 11.79 -17.44
C LYS A 293 -15.88 10.27 -17.38
N ALA A 294 -14.70 9.73 -17.71
CA ALA A 294 -14.42 8.31 -17.65
C ALA A 294 -14.59 7.78 -16.22
N ALA A 295 -14.05 8.46 -15.22
CA ALA A 295 -14.19 8.12 -13.80
C ALA A 295 -15.67 7.93 -13.41
N LYS A 296 -16.53 8.90 -13.77
CA LYS A 296 -17.98 8.81 -13.50
C LYS A 296 -18.65 7.66 -14.25
N ARG A 297 -18.31 7.48 -15.53
CA ARG A 297 -18.90 6.44 -16.38
C ARG A 297 -18.57 5.04 -15.85
N GLU A 298 -17.30 4.81 -15.54
CA GLU A 298 -16.80 3.53 -15.06
C GLU A 298 -17.10 3.26 -13.58
N GLY A 299 -17.56 4.27 -12.84
CA GLY A 299 -17.85 4.13 -11.41
C GLY A 299 -16.57 4.07 -10.56
N VAL A 300 -15.52 4.78 -10.97
CA VAL A 300 -14.22 4.88 -10.28
C VAL A 300 -14.09 6.26 -9.65
N GLN A 301 -13.48 6.33 -8.48
CA GLN A 301 -13.14 7.57 -7.82
C GLN A 301 -11.64 7.83 -7.96
N PHE A 302 -11.26 8.92 -8.61
CA PHE A 302 -9.89 9.42 -8.64
C PHE A 302 -9.71 10.54 -7.62
N VAL A 303 -8.63 10.47 -6.85
CA VAL A 303 -8.24 11.50 -5.89
C VAL A 303 -6.78 11.88 -6.16
N ASP A 304 -6.57 13.12 -6.61
CA ASP A 304 -5.24 13.69 -6.74
C ASP A 304 -4.70 14.11 -5.38
N ILE A 305 -3.55 13.55 -5.03
CA ILE A 305 -2.84 13.77 -3.77
C ILE A 305 -1.49 14.45 -3.97
N SER A 306 -1.26 15.08 -5.13
CA SER A 306 0.02 15.71 -5.50
C SER A 306 0.45 16.82 -4.52
N GLU A 307 -0.49 17.44 -3.79
CA GLU A 307 -0.20 18.46 -2.77
C GLU A 307 0.37 17.90 -1.46
N LEU A 308 0.32 16.58 -1.25
CA LEU A 308 0.86 15.98 -0.04
C LEU A 308 2.39 15.86 -0.08
N ASP A 309 2.99 15.91 1.10
CA ASP A 309 4.41 15.66 1.26
C ASP A 309 4.76 14.21 0.89
N SER A 310 5.91 14.04 0.23
CA SER A 310 6.51 12.73 -0.02
C SER A 310 7.59 12.44 1.03
N SER A 311 7.71 11.18 1.41
CA SER A 311 8.80 10.73 2.27
C SER A 311 10.02 10.28 1.45
N ASP A 312 9.80 9.90 0.19
CA ASP A 312 10.81 9.58 -0.81
C ASP A 312 11.18 10.77 -1.71
N GLY A 313 12.24 10.62 -2.51
CA GLY A 313 12.66 11.62 -3.52
C GLY A 313 11.93 11.51 -4.87
N PHE A 314 10.95 10.60 -4.99
CA PHE A 314 10.28 10.25 -6.25
C PHE A 314 8.81 10.66 -6.28
N ASN A 315 8.28 11.17 -5.17
CA ASN A 315 6.86 11.48 -4.98
C ASN A 315 5.94 10.26 -5.01
N HIS A 316 6.48 9.05 -4.84
CA HIS A 316 5.75 7.79 -5.08
C HIS A 316 5.09 7.24 -3.81
N ASP A 317 5.35 7.85 -2.64
CA ASP A 317 4.85 7.40 -1.35
C ASP A 317 4.00 8.44 -0.58
N ARG A 318 3.48 9.46 -1.27
CA ARG A 318 2.58 10.48 -0.69
C ARG A 318 1.35 9.93 0.05
N TYR A 319 0.96 8.69 -0.24
CA TYR A 319 -0.10 8.01 0.51
C TYR A 319 0.24 7.80 2.01
N ALA A 320 1.52 7.76 2.37
CA ALA A 320 1.94 7.68 3.77
C ALA A 320 1.56 8.96 4.52
N ALA A 321 1.71 10.13 3.89
CA ALA A 321 1.22 11.40 4.42
C ALA A 321 -0.32 11.46 4.43
N LEU A 322 -0.99 10.84 3.46
CA LEU A 322 -2.46 10.75 3.46
C LEU A 322 -2.98 9.96 4.67
N ALA A 323 -2.31 8.85 5.03
CA ALA A 323 -2.70 8.02 6.18
C ALA A 323 -2.78 8.87 7.47
N ALA A 324 -1.82 9.78 7.66
CA ALA A 324 -1.77 10.70 8.80
C ALA A 324 -2.97 11.67 8.90
N LEU A 325 -3.69 11.88 7.78
CA LEU A 325 -4.85 12.76 7.68
C LEU A 325 -6.18 12.01 7.83
N LEU A 326 -6.19 10.67 7.71
CA LEU A 326 -7.41 9.86 7.75
C LEU A 326 -8.30 10.12 8.98
N PRO A 327 -7.78 10.24 10.22
CA PRO A 327 -8.61 10.55 11.39
C PRO A 327 -9.45 11.82 11.20
N LYS A 328 -8.81 12.88 10.68
CA LYS A 328 -9.46 14.18 10.43
C LYS A 328 -10.49 14.09 9.30
N LEU A 329 -10.19 13.32 8.26
CA LEU A 329 -11.11 13.09 7.14
C LEU A 329 -12.35 12.30 7.59
N ASP A 330 -12.17 11.30 8.46
CA ASP A 330 -13.26 10.48 9.00
C ASP A 330 -14.19 11.25 9.95
N GLU A 331 -13.63 12.10 10.82
CA GLU A 331 -14.42 13.01 11.67
C GLU A 331 -15.36 13.90 10.82
N LYS A 332 -14.84 14.46 9.72
CA LYS A 332 -15.62 15.30 8.81
C LYS A 332 -16.68 14.52 8.03
N ARG A 333 -16.36 13.28 7.62
CA ARG A 333 -17.32 12.40 6.97
C ARG A 333 -18.51 12.10 7.88
N ARG A 334 -18.26 11.82 9.17
CA ARG A 334 -19.32 11.62 10.18
C ARG A 334 -20.14 12.88 10.41
N GLY A 335 -19.55 14.07 10.23
CA GLY A 335 -20.21 15.37 10.27
C GLY A 335 -21.05 15.74 9.02
N GLY A 336 -21.20 14.85 8.04
CA GLY A 336 -22.09 15.05 6.87
C GLY A 336 -21.38 15.36 5.54
N GLY A 337 -20.04 15.39 5.50
CA GLY A 337 -19.27 15.52 4.25
C GLY A 337 -19.32 14.23 3.42
N ASN A 338 -19.98 14.26 2.26
CA ASN A 338 -20.35 13.04 1.52
C ASN A 338 -19.63 12.86 0.16
N ASP A 339 -18.56 13.60 -0.09
CA ASP A 339 -17.91 13.65 -1.42
C ASP A 339 -17.07 12.40 -1.75
N LEU A 340 -16.55 11.71 -0.72
CA LEU A 340 -15.64 10.56 -0.90
C LEU A 340 -16.31 9.19 -1.11
N THR A 341 -17.64 9.10 -1.19
CA THR A 341 -18.33 7.82 -1.44
C THR A 341 -18.83 7.66 -2.88
N ARG A 342 -18.43 8.58 -3.77
CA ARG A 342 -18.97 8.69 -5.13
C ARG A 342 -17.87 8.62 -6.18
N ALA A 343 -18.22 8.05 -7.33
CA ALA A 343 -17.37 8.05 -8.52
C ALA A 343 -17.19 9.48 -9.05
N GLY A 344 -16.02 9.75 -9.62
CA GLY A 344 -15.62 11.07 -10.09
C GLY A 344 -14.15 11.38 -9.86
N ALA A 345 -13.75 12.61 -10.16
CA ALA A 345 -12.39 13.10 -10.02
C ALA A 345 -12.34 14.26 -9.03
N PHE A 346 -11.43 14.15 -8.06
CA PHE A 346 -11.28 15.06 -6.94
C PHE A 346 -9.81 15.43 -6.73
N VAL A 347 -9.56 16.65 -6.25
CA VAL A 347 -8.24 17.11 -5.80
C VAL A 347 -8.31 17.28 -4.29
N LEU A 348 -7.39 16.65 -3.57
CA LEU A 348 -7.23 16.85 -2.13
C LEU A 348 -6.57 18.20 -1.87
N ASP A 349 -7.27 19.07 -1.16
CA ASP A 349 -6.74 20.35 -0.68
C ASP A 349 -6.15 20.14 0.72
N ALA A 350 -4.83 19.94 0.79
CA ALA A 350 -4.16 19.59 2.04
C ALA A 350 -4.20 20.75 3.06
N VAL A 351 -4.17 22.00 2.58
CA VAL A 351 -4.24 23.22 3.40
C VAL A 351 -5.68 23.48 3.86
N GLY A 352 -6.64 23.29 2.96
CA GLY A 352 -8.07 23.37 3.18
C GLY A 352 -8.69 22.16 3.87
N ALA A 353 -7.89 21.14 4.21
CA ALA A 353 -8.34 20.01 5.03
C ALA A 353 -8.78 20.44 6.45
N THR A 354 -8.61 21.71 6.81
CA THR A 354 -9.19 22.38 7.98
C THR A 354 -10.58 23.01 7.73
N VAL A 355 -10.95 23.28 6.47
CA VAL A 355 -12.22 23.90 6.00
C VAL A 355 -13.30 22.85 5.66
N SER A 356 -14.56 23.26 5.46
CA SER A 356 -15.76 22.39 5.39
C SER A 356 -15.71 21.22 4.39
N SER A 357 -14.99 21.30 3.27
CA SER A 357 -14.72 20.14 2.39
C SER A 357 -13.23 20.05 2.00
N PRO A 358 -12.51 18.98 2.41
CA PRO A 358 -11.10 18.77 2.05
C PRO A 358 -10.90 18.38 0.57
N PHE A 359 -11.98 18.09 -0.17
CA PHE A 359 -11.91 17.67 -1.56
C PHE A 359 -12.60 18.67 -2.47
N ARG A 360 -11.90 19.07 -3.53
CA ARG A 360 -12.45 19.92 -4.58
C ARG A 360 -12.73 19.06 -5.81
N LEU A 361 -13.91 19.23 -6.42
CA LEU A 361 -14.20 18.60 -7.70
C LEU A 361 -13.21 19.12 -8.74
N ALA A 362 -12.53 18.25 -9.47
CA ALA A 362 -11.44 18.66 -10.38
C ALA A 362 -11.90 19.71 -11.42
N SER A 363 -13.15 19.61 -11.91
CA SER A 363 -13.69 20.60 -12.86
C SER A 363 -13.87 22.01 -12.27
N LYS A 364 -14.02 22.14 -10.94
CA LYS A 364 -14.10 23.44 -10.25
C LYS A 364 -12.71 24.06 -10.02
N VAL A 365 -11.65 23.24 -10.03
CA VAL A 365 -10.27 23.73 -9.93
C VAL A 365 -9.85 24.41 -11.24
N VAL A 366 -10.25 23.85 -12.38
CA VAL A 366 -9.94 24.42 -13.70
C VAL A 366 -10.75 25.69 -13.99
N ASN A 367 -12.02 25.74 -13.56
CA ASN A 367 -12.89 26.91 -13.72
C ASN A 367 -13.39 27.41 -12.35
N PRO A 368 -12.58 28.20 -11.63
CA PRO A 368 -13.00 28.84 -10.39
C PRO A 368 -13.92 30.02 -10.72
N ASN A 369 -15.22 29.78 -10.76
CA ASN A 369 -16.21 30.87 -10.80
C ASN A 369 -16.28 31.61 -9.47
#